data_AF-A0A1R4GX88-F1
#
_entry.id   AF-A0A1R4GX88-F1
#
_cell.length_a   1.000
_cell.length_b   1.000
_cell.length_c   1.000
_cell.angle_alpha   90.00
_cell.angle_beta   90.00
_cell.angle_gamma   90.00
#
_symmetry.space_group_name_H-M   'P 1'
#
loop_
_entity.id
_entity.type
_entity.pdbx_description
1 polymer ?
#
loop_
_entity_poly.entity_id
_entity_poly.type
_entity_poly.pdbx_seq_one_letter_code
_entity_poly.pdbx_strand_id
1 'polypeptide(L)'
;MGNKTGQIQIKNRPESKKVNTAVLKLELTGICLYRLSGQVITKLIIIVSLIFSISAWATDFKDCGQNFYQAQAPDYLDQQILNKSVPLCFNGFATLYSGLSRTPLWSAEHLTRERLYQAEDLPREDSFHSESRLPSAMRAQLSDYKGSGYDRGHLAPNGDMANINQQYDSFSLANIIPQSPENNRYLWRNIESVTRYLTKKHGEAYVITGVVFSGKKLTQLNNRVLIPTHIFKAIYIPATGQAGVYYAPNDETQRIEIISVDELALRSNIDVFPSIEAKAKSTAMPLPVKVGDITDREKQTKPAEDEPLWYLILIEILRWFVDNFLKK
;
A
#
# COMPACT_ATOMS: atom_id res chain seq x y z
N MET A 1 39.23 -75.23 1.06
CA MET A 1 40.47 -74.92 1.82
C MET A 1 40.45 -73.42 2.07
N GLY A 2 40.51 -72.83 3.27
CA GLY A 2 40.75 -73.27 4.66
C GLY A 2 41.40 -72.05 5.35
N ASN A 3 40.80 -71.26 6.26
CA ASN A 3 39.97 -71.45 7.47
C ASN A 3 40.78 -71.43 8.78
N LYS A 4 40.24 -70.75 9.81
CA LYS A 4 40.79 -70.36 11.14
C LYS A 4 41.66 -69.08 11.14
N THR A 5 41.53 -68.15 12.10
CA THR A 5 40.80 -68.11 13.39
C THR A 5 39.63 -67.07 13.36
N GLY A 6 38.85 -66.77 14.41
CA GLY A 6 38.93 -67.12 15.84
C GLY A 6 37.60 -67.03 16.65
N GLN A 7 37.74 -66.99 17.98
CA GLN A 7 36.76 -67.15 19.09
C GLN A 7 37.36 -66.44 20.34
N ILE A 8 36.70 -66.01 21.44
CA ILE A 8 35.37 -66.27 22.04
C ILE A 8 35.00 -65.19 23.13
N GLN A 9 33.68 -64.96 23.36
CA GLN A 9 32.93 -64.48 24.55
C GLN A 9 33.43 -63.44 25.61
N ILE A 10 32.62 -62.36 25.74
CA ILE A 10 31.92 -61.79 26.93
C ILE A 10 32.51 -61.92 28.35
N LYS A 11 32.58 -60.79 29.09
CA LYS A 11 32.40 -60.73 30.56
C LYS A 11 31.80 -59.40 31.05
N ASN A 12 30.93 -59.45 32.07
CA ASN A 12 30.16 -58.31 32.62
C ASN A 12 31.02 -57.25 33.35
N ARG A 13 30.50 -56.02 33.49
CA ARG A 13 31.10 -54.91 34.27
C ARG A 13 30.04 -54.27 35.20
N PRO A 14 30.39 -53.79 36.43
CA PRO A 14 29.43 -53.73 37.54
C PRO A 14 28.77 -52.36 37.81
N GLU A 15 27.95 -52.37 38.86
CA GLU A 15 26.96 -51.39 39.34
C GLU A 15 27.41 -49.93 39.53
N SER A 16 26.41 -49.04 39.47
CA SER A 16 26.50 -47.62 39.74
C SER A 16 26.62 -47.30 41.24
N LYS A 17 27.59 -46.44 41.61
CA LYS A 17 27.64 -45.80 42.93
C LYS A 17 27.13 -44.36 42.85
N LYS A 18 26.32 -43.98 43.85
CA LYS A 18 25.75 -42.64 44.01
C LYS A 18 26.83 -41.57 44.20
N VAL A 19 26.61 -40.38 43.64
CA VAL A 19 27.36 -39.16 43.98
C VAL A 19 26.37 -38.15 44.57
N ASN A 20 26.64 -37.69 45.79
CA ASN A 20 25.88 -36.63 46.45
C ASN A 20 26.34 -35.27 45.93
N THR A 21 25.41 -34.44 45.48
CA THR A 21 25.68 -33.01 45.22
C THR A 21 25.28 -32.20 46.45
N ALA A 22 26.27 -31.74 47.22
CA ALA A 22 26.03 -30.79 48.30
C ALA A 22 25.77 -29.39 47.71
N VAL A 23 24.62 -28.79 48.05
CA VAL A 23 24.25 -27.43 47.64
C VAL A 23 24.80 -26.42 48.65
N LEU A 24 25.34 -25.30 48.15
CA LEU A 24 25.84 -24.21 49.01
C LEU A 24 24.72 -23.64 49.89
N LYS A 25 25.05 -23.38 51.16
CA LYS A 25 24.27 -22.46 52.00
C LYS A 25 24.41 -21.03 51.48
N LEU A 26 23.28 -20.35 51.27
CA LEU A 26 23.17 -18.91 51.47
C LEU A 26 22.22 -18.68 52.64
N GLU A 27 22.67 -18.01 53.70
CA GLU A 27 21.81 -17.60 54.80
C GLU A 27 21.23 -16.22 54.50
N LEU A 28 19.91 -16.12 54.44
CA LEU A 28 19.16 -14.87 54.50
C LEU A 28 18.15 -14.99 55.64
N THR A 29 18.47 -14.38 56.77
CA THR A 29 17.63 -14.33 57.95
C THR A 29 16.64 -13.16 57.86
N GLY A 30 15.36 -13.47 58.08
CA GLY A 30 14.33 -12.47 58.40
C GLY A 30 13.58 -11.88 57.20
N ILE A 31 12.33 -12.29 57.01
CA ILE A 31 11.12 -11.49 57.32
C ILE A 31 9.86 -12.32 56.98
N CYS A 32 8.86 -12.18 57.85
CA CYS A 32 7.55 -12.83 57.88
C CYS A 32 6.97 -13.36 56.53
N LEU A 33 6.92 -14.68 56.36
CA LEU A 33 6.04 -15.32 55.38
C LEU A 33 4.61 -15.35 55.91
N TYR A 34 3.77 -14.42 55.44
CA TYR A 34 2.32 -14.54 55.59
C TYR A 34 1.83 -15.86 54.97
N ARG A 35 0.98 -16.60 55.69
CA ARG A 35 0.20 -17.72 55.14
C ARG A 35 -0.79 -17.18 54.12
N LEU A 36 -0.36 -16.99 52.88
CA LEU A 36 -1.25 -16.78 51.75
C LEU A 36 -1.96 -18.10 51.47
N SER A 37 -3.28 -18.11 51.64
CA SER A 37 -4.13 -19.23 51.27
C SER A 37 -4.03 -19.51 49.76
N GLY A 38 -4.26 -20.76 49.36
CA GLY A 38 -4.09 -21.25 47.98
C GLY A 38 -4.97 -20.59 46.89
N GLN A 39 -5.71 -19.54 47.23
CA GLN A 39 -6.49 -18.71 46.29
C GLN A 39 -5.74 -17.48 45.78
N VAL A 40 -4.62 -17.07 46.40
CA VAL A 40 -3.85 -15.88 45.97
C VAL A 40 -2.83 -16.22 44.87
N ILE A 41 -2.20 -17.40 44.96
CA ILE A 41 -1.23 -17.87 43.94
C ILE A 41 -1.89 -18.05 42.57
N THR A 42 -3.15 -18.50 42.53
CA THR A 42 -3.94 -18.65 41.30
C THR A 42 -4.31 -17.32 40.65
N LYS A 43 -4.40 -16.21 41.40
CA LYS A 43 -4.63 -14.87 40.81
C LYS A 43 -3.36 -14.24 40.24
N LEU A 44 -2.17 -14.57 40.76
CA LEU A 44 -0.91 -14.02 40.25
C LEU A 44 -0.53 -14.58 38.87
N ILE A 45 -0.83 -15.86 38.61
CA ILE A 45 -0.56 -16.50 37.31
C ILE A 45 -1.44 -15.91 36.20
N ILE A 46 -2.71 -15.59 36.49
CA ILE A 46 -3.65 -15.01 35.51
C ILE A 46 -3.24 -13.59 35.07
N ILE A 47 -2.57 -12.81 35.94
CA ILE A 47 -2.15 -11.43 35.63
C ILE A 47 -0.89 -11.40 34.74
N VAL A 48 0.01 -12.38 34.86
CA VAL A 48 1.21 -12.46 34.00
C VAL A 48 0.87 -12.99 32.59
N SER A 49 -0.19 -13.79 32.45
CA SER A 49 -0.71 -14.22 31.14
C SER A 49 -1.39 -13.11 30.31
N LEU A 50 -1.46 -11.88 30.80
CA LEU A 50 -2.10 -10.72 30.16
C LEU A 50 -1.11 -9.68 29.58
N ILE A 51 0.21 -9.96 29.61
CA ILE A 51 1.25 -9.09 29.01
C ILE A 51 2.11 -9.85 27.98
N PHE A 52 1.55 -10.92 27.40
CA PHE A 52 1.90 -11.32 26.03
C PHE A 52 0.67 -11.13 25.15
N SER A 53 0.33 -9.85 24.90
CA SER A 53 -0.26 -9.48 23.63
C SER A 53 0.72 -9.96 22.56
N ILE A 54 0.41 -11.11 21.97
CA ILE A 54 1.15 -11.62 20.82
C ILE A 54 0.94 -10.59 19.74
N SER A 55 1.94 -9.73 19.52
CA SER A 55 2.01 -8.92 18.29
C SER A 55 1.89 -9.90 17.15
N ALA A 56 0.75 -9.90 16.46
CA ALA A 56 0.58 -10.68 15.26
C ALA A 56 1.68 -10.23 14.31
N TRP A 57 2.64 -11.12 14.02
CA TRP A 57 3.73 -10.80 13.13
C TRP A 57 3.11 -10.51 11.76
N ALA A 58 3.16 -9.24 11.37
CA ALA A 58 2.49 -8.72 10.19
C ALA A 58 2.91 -9.51 8.94
N THR A 59 2.05 -9.51 7.93
CA THR A 59 2.42 -9.92 6.56
C THR A 59 3.69 -9.18 6.16
N ASP A 60 4.79 -9.91 6.03
CA ASP A 60 6.11 -9.40 6.42
C ASP A 60 6.80 -8.55 5.34
N PHE A 61 6.28 -7.34 5.11
CA PHE A 61 6.83 -6.35 4.19
C PHE A 61 8.17 -5.71 4.66
N LYS A 62 8.96 -6.41 5.49
CA LYS A 62 10.26 -5.94 6.04
C LYS A 62 11.19 -5.35 4.98
N ASP A 63 11.30 -6.02 3.84
CA ASP A 63 12.24 -5.65 2.77
C ASP A 63 11.74 -4.50 1.88
N CYS A 64 10.51 -4.02 2.10
CA CYS A 64 9.89 -2.97 1.30
C CYS A 64 9.09 -1.94 2.11
N GLY A 65 9.43 -1.79 3.40
CA GLY A 65 8.84 -0.82 4.33
C GLY A 65 8.83 0.63 3.82
N GLN A 66 9.82 1.02 3.01
CA GLN A 66 9.95 2.35 2.41
C GLN A 66 8.75 2.76 1.52
N ASN A 67 7.96 1.81 1.01
CA ASN A 67 6.77 2.13 0.20
C ASN A 67 5.56 2.57 1.05
N PHE A 68 5.66 2.53 2.38
CA PHE A 68 4.57 2.87 3.29
C PHE A 68 4.94 4.08 4.15
N TYR A 69 3.95 4.91 4.46
CA TYR A 69 4.18 6.06 5.33
C TYR A 69 4.54 5.60 6.75
N GLN A 70 5.68 6.08 7.25
CA GLN A 70 6.29 5.63 8.51
C GLN A 70 6.54 4.10 8.57
N ALA A 71 6.75 3.45 7.42
CA ALA A 71 6.94 2.00 7.28
C ALA A 71 5.79 1.13 7.83
N GLN A 72 4.58 1.68 7.96
CA GLN A 72 3.40 0.94 8.42
C GLN A 72 2.47 0.58 7.25
N ALA A 73 2.43 -0.71 6.90
CA ALA A 73 1.57 -1.22 5.83
C ALA A 73 0.06 -1.11 6.18
N PRO A 74 -0.84 -1.09 5.18
CA PRO A 74 -2.28 -1.12 5.38
C PRO A 74 -2.76 -2.24 6.31
N ASP A 75 -3.67 -1.92 7.23
CA ASP A 75 -4.26 -2.86 8.18
C ASP A 75 -5.69 -3.24 7.77
N TYR A 76 -6.18 -4.38 8.28
CA TYR A 76 -7.49 -4.95 7.95
C TYR A 76 -8.36 -5.06 9.21
N LEU A 77 -9.57 -4.48 9.13
CA LEU A 77 -10.54 -4.53 10.24
C LEU A 77 -11.12 -5.95 10.45
N ASP A 78 -11.02 -6.81 9.44
CA ASP A 78 -11.33 -8.24 9.47
C ASP A 78 -10.18 -9.02 8.82
N GLN A 79 -9.46 -9.75 9.65
CA GLN A 79 -8.29 -10.53 9.29
C GLN A 79 -8.64 -11.79 8.47
N GLN A 80 -9.93 -12.19 8.38
CA GLN A 80 -10.34 -13.32 7.53
C GLN A 80 -10.10 -13.04 6.03
N ILE A 81 -10.12 -11.77 5.62
CA ILE A 81 -9.82 -11.32 4.25
C ILE A 81 -8.37 -11.66 3.85
N LEU A 82 -7.47 -11.81 4.82
CA LEU A 82 -6.07 -12.18 4.59
C LEU A 82 -5.85 -13.68 4.29
N ASN A 83 -6.91 -14.51 4.32
CA ASN A 83 -6.77 -15.93 4.03
C ASN A 83 -6.25 -16.18 2.60
N LYS A 84 -5.10 -16.86 2.49
CA LYS A 84 -4.33 -17.06 1.24
C LYS A 84 -3.82 -15.76 0.59
N SER A 85 -3.68 -14.69 1.36
CA SER A 85 -2.95 -13.50 0.92
C SER A 85 -1.44 -13.67 1.08
N VAL A 86 -0.67 -13.11 0.15
CA VAL A 86 0.79 -13.21 0.07
C VAL A 86 1.36 -11.81 -0.06
N PRO A 87 2.17 -11.32 0.91
CA PRO A 87 2.91 -10.07 0.75
C PRO A 87 4.03 -10.27 -0.28
N LEU A 88 4.15 -9.34 -1.20
CA LEU A 88 5.19 -9.31 -2.23
C LEU A 88 5.88 -7.94 -2.21
N CYS A 89 7.16 -7.94 -1.88
CA CYS A 89 8.04 -6.80 -2.14
C CYS A 89 8.50 -6.81 -3.60
N PHE A 90 8.38 -5.68 -4.27
CA PHE A 90 8.86 -5.45 -5.63
C PHE A 90 9.86 -4.28 -5.65
N ASN A 91 10.58 -4.11 -6.74
CA ASN A 91 11.39 -2.92 -6.98
C ASN A 91 10.45 -1.70 -7.06
N GLY A 92 10.52 -0.81 -6.08
CA GLY A 92 9.78 0.47 -6.07
C GLY A 92 8.30 0.39 -5.69
N PHE A 93 7.76 -0.78 -5.31
CA PHE A 93 6.41 -0.90 -4.75
C PHE A 93 6.27 -2.15 -3.88
N ALA A 94 5.18 -2.24 -3.13
CA ALA A 94 4.82 -3.42 -2.35
C ALA A 94 3.36 -3.83 -2.67
N THR A 95 3.06 -5.12 -2.68
CA THR A 95 1.73 -5.62 -3.07
C THR A 95 1.24 -6.70 -2.13
N LEU A 96 -0.01 -6.63 -1.70
CA LEU A 96 -0.68 -7.74 -1.02
C LEU A 96 -1.55 -8.50 -2.03
N TYR A 97 -1.10 -9.69 -2.43
CA TYR A 97 -1.77 -10.50 -3.44
C TYR A 97 -2.69 -11.54 -2.82
N SER A 98 -3.96 -11.64 -3.25
CA SER A 98 -4.87 -12.69 -2.79
C SER A 98 -4.90 -13.87 -3.75
N GLY A 99 -4.50 -15.04 -3.25
CA GLY A 99 -4.64 -16.31 -4.00
C GLY A 99 -6.08 -16.82 -4.13
N LEU A 100 -7.05 -16.18 -3.48
CA LEU A 100 -8.49 -16.44 -3.68
C LEU A 100 -9.03 -15.69 -4.90
N SER A 101 -8.71 -14.40 -5.02
CA SER A 101 -9.11 -13.59 -6.19
C SER A 101 -8.23 -13.83 -7.41
N ARG A 102 -6.99 -14.27 -7.18
CA ARG A 102 -5.88 -14.24 -8.14
C ARG A 102 -5.54 -12.83 -8.66
N THR A 103 -5.71 -11.84 -7.80
CA THR A 103 -5.41 -10.43 -8.05
C THR A 103 -4.72 -9.82 -6.83
N PRO A 104 -4.03 -8.68 -6.96
CA PRO A 104 -3.75 -7.84 -5.81
C PRO A 104 -5.03 -7.41 -5.11
N LEU A 105 -4.98 -7.28 -3.78
CA LEU A 105 -5.95 -6.51 -2.98
C LEU A 105 -5.57 -5.03 -3.03
N TRP A 106 -4.28 -4.74 -2.94
CA TRP A 106 -3.68 -3.42 -3.13
C TRP A 106 -2.20 -3.51 -3.51
N SER A 107 -1.69 -2.43 -4.11
CA SER A 107 -0.27 -2.09 -4.26
C SER A 107 0.02 -0.73 -3.63
N ALA A 108 1.19 -0.59 -3.02
CA ALA A 108 1.66 0.56 -2.26
C ALA A 108 2.94 1.14 -2.86
N GLU A 109 2.99 2.45 -3.02
CA GLU A 109 4.08 3.17 -3.67
C GLU A 109 4.48 4.40 -2.84
N HIS A 110 5.79 4.57 -2.62
CA HIS A 110 6.36 5.88 -2.29
C HIS A 110 6.81 6.55 -3.58
N LEU A 111 6.15 7.64 -3.95
CA LEU A 111 6.45 8.42 -5.13
C LEU A 111 7.17 9.70 -4.71
N THR A 112 8.30 9.98 -5.35
CA THR A 112 9.02 11.26 -5.22
C THR A 112 9.05 11.97 -6.56
N ARG A 113 9.19 13.30 -6.54
CA ARG A 113 9.37 14.13 -7.73
C ARG A 113 10.52 13.61 -8.61
N GLU A 114 11.63 13.23 -7.98
CA GLU A 114 12.85 12.76 -8.64
C GLU A 114 12.62 11.41 -9.34
N ARG A 115 11.94 10.47 -8.67
CA ARG A 115 11.51 9.19 -9.25
C ARG A 115 10.61 9.40 -10.47
N LEU A 116 9.68 10.35 -10.40
CA LEU A 116 8.76 10.62 -11.50
C LEU A 116 9.42 11.31 -12.70
N TYR A 117 10.47 12.12 -12.52
CA TYR A 117 11.26 12.60 -13.66
C TYR A 117 12.06 11.45 -14.31
N GLN A 118 12.66 10.56 -13.51
CA GLN A 118 13.34 9.36 -14.04
C GLN A 118 12.39 8.44 -14.82
N ALA A 119 11.13 8.33 -14.39
CA ALA A 119 10.10 7.55 -15.07
C ALA A 119 9.64 8.18 -16.41
N GLU A 120 9.70 9.50 -16.55
CA GLU A 120 9.36 10.19 -17.82
C GLU A 120 10.42 10.01 -18.90
N ASP A 121 11.70 9.93 -18.51
CA ASP A 121 12.82 9.68 -19.42
C ASP A 121 12.97 8.19 -19.80
N LEU A 122 12.25 7.28 -19.13
CA LEU A 122 12.35 5.83 -19.34
C LEU A 122 11.42 5.35 -20.47
N PRO A 123 11.95 4.77 -21.57
CA PRO A 123 11.11 4.17 -22.60
C PRO A 123 10.30 2.98 -22.07
N ARG A 124 9.03 2.90 -22.48
CA ARG A 124 8.12 1.83 -22.06
C ARG A 124 8.44 0.50 -22.78
N GLU A 125 8.59 -0.57 -22.02
CA GLU A 125 8.80 -1.94 -22.50
C GLU A 125 7.78 -2.92 -21.88
N ASP A 126 6.77 -3.28 -22.68
CA ASP A 126 5.67 -4.17 -22.26
C ASP A 126 6.17 -5.60 -22.00
N SER A 127 6.18 -6.02 -20.73
CA SER A 127 6.80 -7.27 -20.27
C SER A 127 5.89 -8.13 -19.36
N PHE A 128 4.57 -8.10 -19.62
CA PHE A 128 3.56 -8.83 -18.84
C PHE A 128 3.89 -10.31 -18.63
N HIS A 129 4.02 -10.74 -17.36
CA HIS A 129 4.43 -12.10 -17.03
C HIS A 129 3.76 -12.62 -15.75
N SER A 130 3.65 -13.94 -15.63
CA SER A 130 3.05 -14.59 -14.45
C SER A 130 4.06 -14.67 -13.30
N GLU A 131 3.76 -14.05 -12.16
CA GLU A 131 4.60 -14.00 -10.96
C GLU A 131 5.19 -15.37 -10.54
N SER A 132 6.51 -15.55 -10.58
CA SER A 132 7.13 -16.86 -10.31
C SER A 132 7.11 -17.26 -8.83
N ARG A 133 7.03 -16.29 -7.91
CA ARG A 133 7.00 -16.52 -6.44
C ARG A 133 5.66 -17.08 -5.95
N LEU A 134 4.60 -17.01 -6.76
CA LEU A 134 3.27 -17.50 -6.38
C LEU A 134 3.03 -18.96 -6.85
N PRO A 135 2.47 -19.83 -5.99
CA PRO A 135 2.06 -21.18 -6.39
C PRO A 135 1.08 -21.15 -7.57
N SER A 136 1.25 -22.08 -8.53
CA SER A 136 0.46 -22.12 -9.77
C SER A 136 -1.06 -22.14 -9.54
N ALA A 137 -1.52 -22.74 -8.43
CA ALA A 137 -2.93 -22.77 -8.04
C ALA A 137 -3.50 -21.41 -7.61
N MET A 138 -2.66 -20.48 -7.15
CA MET A 138 -3.04 -19.13 -6.67
C MET A 138 -2.77 -18.05 -7.73
N ARG A 139 -2.04 -18.38 -8.78
CA ARG A 139 -1.47 -17.41 -9.74
C ARG A 139 -2.35 -17.20 -10.98
N ALA A 140 -2.55 -15.93 -11.36
CA ALA A 140 -3.11 -15.54 -12.65
C ALA A 140 -2.15 -15.80 -13.81
N GLN A 141 -2.69 -16.10 -14.99
CA GLN A 141 -1.93 -16.37 -16.21
C GLN A 141 -2.34 -15.41 -17.34
N LEU A 142 -1.47 -15.17 -18.32
CA LEU A 142 -1.79 -14.35 -19.50
C LEU A 142 -3.02 -14.89 -20.27
N SER A 143 -3.20 -16.22 -20.26
CA SER A 143 -4.38 -16.90 -20.81
C SER A 143 -5.69 -16.57 -20.09
N ASP A 144 -5.65 -16.13 -18.84
CA ASP A 144 -6.84 -15.74 -18.08
C ASP A 144 -7.42 -14.41 -18.61
N TYR A 145 -6.55 -13.52 -19.12
CA TYR A 145 -6.93 -12.22 -19.69
C TYR A 145 -7.22 -12.26 -21.21
N LYS A 146 -6.57 -13.16 -21.95
CA LYS A 146 -6.64 -13.21 -23.42
C LYS A 146 -8.08 -13.41 -23.91
N GLY A 147 -8.58 -12.46 -24.70
CA GLY A 147 -9.92 -12.53 -25.30
C GLY A 147 -11.07 -12.29 -24.32
N SER A 148 -10.79 -11.86 -23.09
CA SER A 148 -11.80 -11.70 -22.03
C SER A 148 -12.65 -10.42 -22.13
N GLY A 149 -12.24 -9.46 -22.96
CA GLY A 149 -12.83 -8.11 -23.02
C GLY A 149 -12.29 -7.12 -21.97
N TYR A 150 -11.57 -7.60 -20.94
CA TYR A 150 -10.95 -6.77 -19.92
C TYR A 150 -9.50 -6.44 -20.24
N ASP A 151 -9.08 -5.24 -19.86
CA ASP A 151 -7.68 -4.83 -19.87
C ASP A 151 -6.92 -5.44 -18.69
N ARG A 152 -5.58 -5.49 -18.84
CA ARG A 152 -4.63 -5.78 -17.76
C ARG A 152 -4.31 -4.46 -17.05
N GLY A 153 -5.19 -4.07 -16.13
CA GLY A 153 -5.05 -2.85 -15.34
C GLY A 153 -3.96 -2.96 -14.28
N HIS A 154 -3.12 -1.95 -14.13
CA HIS A 154 -2.06 -1.92 -13.11
C HIS A 154 -2.58 -1.27 -11.83
N LEU A 155 -2.13 -1.72 -10.66
CA LEU A 155 -2.31 -0.97 -9.41
C LEU A 155 -1.16 0.01 -9.17
N ALA A 156 0.09 -0.48 -9.20
CA ALA A 156 1.29 0.34 -9.31
C ALA A 156 1.62 0.54 -10.82
N PRO A 157 1.42 1.71 -11.41
CA PRO A 157 1.44 1.87 -12.86
C PRO A 157 2.87 1.98 -13.41
N ASN A 158 3.12 1.42 -14.60
CA ASN A 158 4.44 1.49 -15.24
C ASN A 158 4.96 2.92 -15.44
N GLY A 159 4.06 3.91 -15.56
CA GLY A 159 4.42 5.33 -15.68
C GLY A 159 5.02 5.96 -14.41
N ASP A 160 5.05 5.23 -13.30
CA ASP A 160 5.64 5.65 -12.02
C ASP A 160 6.96 4.89 -11.72
N MET A 161 7.48 4.12 -12.69
CA MET A 161 8.66 3.27 -12.55
C MET A 161 9.91 3.95 -13.12
N ALA A 162 10.93 4.15 -12.28
CA ALA A 162 12.12 4.96 -12.59
C ALA A 162 13.29 4.17 -13.22
N ASN A 163 13.17 2.84 -13.37
CA ASN A 163 14.18 2.02 -14.05
C ASN A 163 13.58 0.70 -14.56
N ILE A 164 14.37 -0.01 -15.38
CA ILE A 164 13.96 -1.25 -16.07
C ILE A 164 13.49 -2.36 -15.10
N ASN A 165 14.12 -2.49 -13.92
CA ASN A 165 13.72 -3.51 -12.94
C ASN A 165 12.35 -3.18 -12.32
N GLN A 166 12.11 -1.90 -11.98
CA GLN A 166 10.80 -1.43 -11.51
C GLN A 166 9.72 -1.60 -12.60
N GLN A 167 10.06 -1.26 -13.85
CA GLN A 167 9.19 -1.43 -15.02
C GLN A 167 8.79 -2.91 -15.19
N TYR A 168 9.76 -3.83 -15.27
CA TYR A 168 9.51 -5.27 -15.35
C TYR A 168 8.59 -5.76 -14.22
N ASP A 169 8.92 -5.41 -12.98
CA ASP A 169 8.13 -5.79 -11.80
C ASP A 169 6.68 -5.28 -11.88
N SER A 170 6.45 -4.05 -12.37
CA SER A 170 5.09 -3.49 -12.54
C SER A 170 4.21 -4.30 -13.50
N PHE A 171 4.82 -4.99 -14.46
CA PHE A 171 4.17 -5.89 -15.41
C PHE A 171 3.93 -7.32 -14.86
N SER A 172 4.38 -7.65 -13.65
CA SER A 172 4.02 -8.92 -12.98
C SER A 172 2.52 -9.00 -12.78
N LEU A 173 1.89 -10.12 -13.18
CA LEU A 173 0.44 -10.33 -13.01
C LEU A 173 -0.03 -10.33 -11.54
N ALA A 174 0.89 -10.30 -10.57
CA ALA A 174 0.53 -10.04 -9.18
C ALA A 174 0.18 -8.56 -8.88
N ASN A 175 0.56 -7.62 -9.75
CA ASN A 175 0.18 -6.20 -9.71
C ASN A 175 -1.02 -5.87 -10.63
N ILE A 176 -1.59 -6.88 -11.32
CA ILE A 176 -2.57 -6.69 -12.39
C ILE A 176 -3.97 -7.15 -11.99
N ILE A 177 -4.97 -6.35 -12.36
CA ILE A 177 -6.41 -6.63 -12.20
C ILE A 177 -7.13 -6.72 -13.56
N PRO A 178 -8.27 -7.42 -13.65
CA PRO A 178 -9.24 -7.25 -14.73
C PRO A 178 -9.88 -5.85 -14.64
N GLN A 179 -9.51 -4.95 -15.54
CA GLN A 179 -10.03 -3.58 -15.56
C GLN A 179 -10.90 -3.33 -16.80
N SER A 180 -12.03 -2.66 -16.60
CA SER A 180 -12.88 -2.15 -17.68
C SER A 180 -12.06 -1.28 -18.66
N PRO A 181 -12.20 -1.45 -19.99
CA PRO A 181 -11.46 -0.65 -20.97
C PRO A 181 -11.67 0.86 -20.82
N GLU A 182 -12.92 1.34 -20.66
CA GLU A 182 -13.16 2.78 -20.46
C GLU A 182 -12.60 3.28 -19.13
N ASN A 183 -12.70 2.47 -18.07
CA ASN A 183 -12.12 2.81 -16.77
C ASN A 183 -10.59 2.94 -16.87
N ASN A 184 -9.89 1.92 -17.38
CA ASN A 184 -8.43 1.88 -17.50
C ASN A 184 -7.88 3.00 -18.38
N ARG A 185 -8.38 3.10 -19.62
CA ARG A 185 -7.77 3.90 -20.68
C ARG A 185 -8.03 5.40 -20.53
N TYR A 186 -9.11 5.77 -19.85
CA TYR A 186 -9.54 7.17 -19.68
C TYR A 186 -9.58 7.60 -18.21
N LEU A 187 -10.49 7.06 -17.40
CA LEU A 187 -10.67 7.56 -16.02
C LEU A 187 -9.42 7.33 -15.16
N TRP A 188 -8.91 6.10 -15.12
CA TRP A 188 -7.78 5.72 -14.28
C TRP A 188 -6.49 6.37 -14.74
N ARG A 189 -6.23 6.40 -16.05
CA ARG A 189 -5.11 7.14 -16.64
C ARG A 189 -5.08 8.62 -16.24
N ASN A 190 -6.25 9.28 -16.12
CA ASN A 190 -6.33 10.66 -15.65
C ASN A 190 -5.98 10.77 -14.15
N ILE A 191 -6.53 9.88 -13.31
CA ILE A 191 -6.24 9.78 -11.87
C ILE A 191 -4.73 9.57 -11.62
N GLU A 192 -4.09 8.66 -12.34
CA GLU A 192 -2.64 8.44 -12.28
C GLU A 192 -1.86 9.69 -12.66
N SER A 193 -2.27 10.38 -13.73
CA SER A 193 -1.60 11.59 -14.20
C SER A 193 -1.74 12.76 -13.22
N VAL A 194 -2.88 12.88 -12.55
CA VAL A 194 -3.07 13.80 -11.41
C VAL A 194 -2.21 13.40 -10.23
N THR A 195 -2.12 12.11 -9.90
CA THR A 195 -1.29 11.60 -8.80
C THR A 195 0.18 11.98 -9.01
N ARG A 196 0.70 11.79 -10.23
CA ARG A 196 2.04 12.24 -10.64
C ARG A 196 2.21 13.76 -10.53
N TYR A 197 1.24 14.55 -11.01
CA TYR A 197 1.27 16.01 -10.89
C TYR A 197 1.32 16.46 -9.43
N LEU A 198 0.46 15.91 -8.56
CA LEU A 198 0.41 16.25 -7.13
C LEU A 198 1.74 15.91 -6.44
N THR A 199 2.30 14.73 -6.73
CA THR A 199 3.62 14.32 -6.24
C THR A 199 4.70 15.33 -6.65
N LYS A 200 4.79 15.70 -7.94
CA LYS A 200 5.77 16.70 -8.41
C LYS A 200 5.55 18.07 -7.79
N LYS A 201 4.30 18.48 -7.56
CA LYS A 201 3.97 19.76 -6.92
C LYS A 201 4.44 19.77 -5.46
N HIS A 202 4.13 18.73 -4.69
CA HIS A 202 4.36 18.69 -3.25
C HIS A 202 5.67 17.99 -2.81
N GLY A 203 6.42 17.41 -3.74
CA GLY A 203 7.72 16.77 -3.51
C GLY A 203 7.61 15.25 -3.41
N GLU A 204 6.72 14.75 -2.57
CA GLU A 204 6.45 13.33 -2.40
C GLU A 204 4.97 13.03 -2.12
N ALA A 205 4.58 11.79 -2.37
CA ALA A 205 3.28 11.24 -1.98
C ALA A 205 3.42 9.75 -1.64
N TYR A 206 2.62 9.30 -0.67
CA TYR A 206 2.41 7.88 -0.40
C TYR A 206 1.07 7.48 -1.01
N VAL A 207 1.07 6.43 -1.83
CA VAL A 207 -0.07 6.03 -2.65
C VAL A 207 -0.41 4.57 -2.38
N ILE A 208 -1.66 4.30 -2.01
CA ILE A 208 -2.20 2.93 -1.97
C ILE A 208 -3.27 2.82 -3.04
N THR A 209 -3.03 1.98 -4.04
CA THR A 209 -3.98 1.66 -5.10
C THR A 209 -4.54 0.28 -4.85
N GLY A 210 -5.86 0.10 -4.81
CA GLY A 210 -6.48 -1.17 -4.42
C GLY A 210 -7.87 -1.40 -5.00
N VAL A 211 -8.47 -2.53 -4.62
CA VAL A 211 -9.75 -2.98 -5.16
C VAL A 211 -10.74 -3.41 -4.09
N VAL A 212 -12.03 -3.33 -4.43
CA VAL A 212 -13.12 -3.85 -3.59
C VAL A 212 -13.97 -4.85 -4.36
N PHE A 213 -14.24 -5.99 -3.73
CA PHE A 213 -15.17 -7.02 -4.18
C PHE A 213 -16.45 -6.92 -3.35
N SER A 214 -17.53 -6.39 -3.92
CA SER A 214 -18.80 -6.15 -3.21
C SER A 214 -19.96 -6.89 -3.87
N GLY A 215 -21.03 -7.13 -3.10
CA GLY A 215 -22.24 -7.83 -3.57
C GLY A 215 -22.17 -9.35 -3.49
N LYS A 216 -23.33 -10.00 -3.75
CA LYS A 216 -23.53 -11.45 -3.52
C LYS A 216 -23.01 -12.36 -4.64
N LYS A 217 -22.70 -11.81 -5.82
CA LYS A 217 -22.25 -12.57 -6.99
C LYS A 217 -21.13 -11.80 -7.68
N LEU A 218 -19.90 -12.29 -7.54
CA LEU A 218 -18.73 -11.75 -8.22
C LEU A 218 -18.56 -12.44 -9.58
N THR A 219 -18.04 -11.71 -10.55
CA THR A 219 -17.71 -12.20 -11.90
C THR A 219 -16.24 -12.63 -11.98
N GLN A 220 -15.90 -13.46 -12.97
CA GLN A 220 -14.56 -14.03 -13.13
C GLN A 220 -14.14 -14.08 -14.60
N LEU A 221 -12.87 -13.79 -14.88
CA LEU A 221 -12.27 -14.16 -16.15
C LEU A 221 -11.98 -15.66 -16.14
N ASN A 222 -12.46 -16.39 -17.16
CA ASN A 222 -12.21 -17.82 -17.39
C ASN A 222 -12.42 -18.72 -16.16
N ASN A 223 -13.37 -18.38 -15.28
CA ASN A 223 -13.63 -19.03 -13.98
C ASN A 223 -12.37 -19.14 -13.08
N ARG A 224 -11.44 -18.18 -13.20
CA ARG A 224 -10.10 -18.23 -12.60
C ARG A 224 -9.64 -16.98 -11.88
N VAL A 225 -9.96 -15.78 -12.37
CA VAL A 225 -9.52 -14.49 -11.80
C VAL A 225 -10.74 -13.65 -11.49
N LEU A 226 -10.94 -13.22 -10.24
CA LEU A 226 -12.06 -12.36 -9.87
C LEU A 226 -11.93 -10.99 -10.54
N ILE A 227 -13.07 -10.47 -11.01
CA ILE A 227 -13.18 -9.09 -11.51
C ILE A 227 -13.54 -8.21 -10.31
N PRO A 228 -12.73 -7.19 -9.97
CA PRO A 228 -13.06 -6.27 -8.89
C PRO A 228 -14.27 -5.42 -9.27
N THR A 229 -15.11 -5.10 -8.28
CA THR A 229 -16.32 -4.28 -8.49
C THR A 229 -16.01 -2.79 -8.49
N HIS A 230 -15.02 -2.39 -7.69
CA HIS A 230 -14.55 -1.02 -7.56
C HIS A 230 -13.02 -1.02 -7.44
N ILE A 231 -12.43 0.11 -7.79
CA ILE A 231 -11.00 0.39 -7.69
C ILE A 231 -10.86 1.70 -6.91
N PHE A 232 -9.88 1.77 -6.03
CA PHE A 232 -9.56 2.97 -5.27
C PHE A 232 -8.09 3.36 -5.42
N LYS A 233 -7.81 4.66 -5.30
CA LYS A 233 -6.46 5.19 -5.13
C LYS A 233 -6.47 6.20 -3.99
N ALA A 234 -5.89 5.81 -2.87
CA ALA A 234 -5.68 6.66 -1.71
C ALA A 234 -4.31 7.34 -1.84
N ILE A 235 -4.28 8.66 -1.61
CA ILE A 235 -3.09 9.50 -1.74
C ILE A 235 -2.93 10.30 -0.46
N TYR A 236 -1.76 10.18 0.18
CA TYR A 236 -1.34 11.00 1.31
C TYR A 236 -0.14 11.87 0.92
N ILE A 237 -0.20 13.17 1.25
CA ILE A 237 0.82 14.16 0.91
C ILE A 237 1.45 14.71 2.21
N PRO A 238 2.63 14.22 2.63
CA PRO A 238 3.28 14.62 3.88
C PRO A 238 3.45 16.13 4.03
N ALA A 239 3.83 16.83 2.95
CA ALA A 239 4.02 18.28 2.92
C ALA A 239 2.77 19.12 3.25
N THR A 240 1.58 18.52 3.24
CA THR A 240 0.30 19.18 3.60
C THR A 240 -0.40 18.54 4.78
N GLY A 241 0.01 17.32 5.18
CA GLY A 241 -0.71 16.49 6.14
C GLY A 241 -2.09 16.01 5.66
N GLN A 242 -2.41 16.13 4.37
CA GLN A 242 -3.74 15.79 3.82
C GLN A 242 -3.75 14.43 3.13
N ALA A 243 -4.86 13.70 3.25
CA ALA A 243 -5.14 12.47 2.52
C ALA A 243 -6.48 12.55 1.79
N GLY A 244 -6.58 11.91 0.62
CA GLY A 244 -7.84 11.78 -0.12
C GLY A 244 -7.88 10.48 -0.91
N VAL A 245 -9.08 10.00 -1.21
CA VAL A 245 -9.30 8.74 -1.91
C VAL A 245 -10.17 8.96 -3.14
N TYR A 246 -9.67 8.59 -4.31
CA TYR A 246 -10.55 8.32 -5.45
C TYR A 246 -11.18 6.94 -5.28
N TYR A 247 -12.49 6.84 -5.44
CA TYR A 247 -13.25 5.59 -5.40
C TYR A 247 -14.13 5.50 -6.66
N ALA A 248 -13.92 4.49 -7.50
CA ALA A 248 -14.60 4.35 -8.78
C ALA A 248 -15.10 2.91 -9.01
N PRO A 249 -16.29 2.71 -9.61
CA PRO A 249 -16.72 1.41 -10.09
C PRO A 249 -15.82 0.95 -11.26
N ASN A 250 -15.57 -0.35 -11.33
CA ASN A 250 -14.86 -0.98 -12.44
C ASN A 250 -15.81 -1.25 -13.62
N ASP A 251 -16.44 -0.18 -14.13
CA ASP A 251 -17.43 -0.22 -15.20
C ASP A 251 -17.15 0.87 -16.25
N GLU A 252 -17.91 0.84 -17.36
CA GLU A 252 -17.75 1.81 -18.45
C GLU A 252 -18.38 3.19 -18.16
N THR A 253 -18.86 3.46 -16.94
CA THR A 253 -19.62 4.70 -16.64
C THR A 253 -18.76 5.92 -16.36
N GLN A 254 -17.45 5.74 -16.19
CA GLN A 254 -16.47 6.77 -15.79
C GLN A 254 -16.84 7.57 -14.52
N ARG A 255 -17.76 7.05 -13.68
CA ARG A 255 -18.12 7.67 -12.39
C ARG A 255 -16.95 7.63 -11.41
N ILE A 256 -16.87 8.64 -10.55
CA ILE A 256 -15.85 8.75 -9.51
C ILE A 256 -16.41 9.47 -8.29
N GLU A 257 -16.08 8.97 -7.11
CA GLU A 257 -16.28 9.62 -5.82
C GLU A 257 -14.93 10.04 -5.24
N ILE A 258 -14.90 11.15 -4.51
CA ILE A 258 -13.74 11.59 -3.73
C ILE A 258 -14.16 11.48 -2.26
N ILE A 259 -13.58 10.51 -1.55
CA ILE A 259 -13.96 10.15 -0.19
C ILE A 259 -12.79 10.27 0.79
N SER A 260 -13.09 10.21 2.08
CA SER A 260 -12.08 10.22 3.14
C SER A 260 -11.45 8.83 3.32
N VAL A 261 -10.34 8.74 4.06
CA VAL A 261 -9.70 7.46 4.38
C VAL A 261 -10.60 6.63 5.29
N ASP A 262 -11.27 7.27 6.26
CA ASP A 262 -12.22 6.60 7.15
C ASP A 262 -13.42 6.02 6.36
N GLU A 263 -13.93 6.74 5.36
CA GLU A 263 -15.01 6.23 4.52
C GLU A 263 -14.54 5.07 3.61
N LEU A 264 -13.30 5.15 3.08
CA LEU A 264 -12.70 4.01 2.40
C LEU A 264 -12.60 2.80 3.33
N ALA A 265 -12.17 2.97 4.58
CA ALA A 265 -12.07 1.88 5.54
C ALA A 265 -13.43 1.21 5.81
N LEU A 266 -14.51 1.99 5.91
CA LEU A 266 -15.88 1.46 6.02
C LEU A 266 -16.34 0.71 4.76
N ARG A 267 -15.97 1.18 3.56
CA ARG A 267 -16.38 0.58 2.27
C ARG A 267 -15.54 -0.63 1.84
N SER A 268 -14.27 -0.69 2.25
CA SER A 268 -13.27 -1.67 1.79
C SER A 268 -12.75 -2.61 2.88
N ASN A 269 -12.96 -2.27 4.16
CA ASN A 269 -12.44 -2.97 5.33
C ASN A 269 -10.90 -2.89 5.49
N ILE A 270 -10.28 -1.87 4.88
CA ILE A 270 -8.83 -1.60 4.88
C ILE A 270 -8.54 -0.20 5.43
N ASP A 271 -7.74 -0.08 6.50
CA ASP A 271 -7.09 1.18 6.85
C ASP A 271 -5.80 1.29 6.04
N VAL A 272 -5.84 2.10 4.98
CA VAL A 272 -4.74 2.25 4.03
C VAL A 272 -3.57 3.10 4.57
N PHE A 273 -3.79 3.88 5.62
CA PHE A 273 -2.78 4.78 6.17
C PHE A 273 -2.83 4.78 7.72
N PRO A 274 -2.54 3.65 8.39
CA PRO A 274 -2.74 3.51 9.83
C PRO A 274 -2.01 4.59 10.66
N SER A 275 -0.85 5.04 10.20
CA SER A 275 0.06 6.00 10.85
C SER A 275 -0.28 7.50 10.70
N ILE A 276 -1.25 7.90 9.86
CA ILE A 276 -1.58 9.33 9.67
C ILE A 276 -2.56 9.86 10.72
N GLU A 277 -2.56 11.18 10.94
CA GLU A 277 -3.45 11.83 11.92
C GLU A 277 -4.93 11.59 11.63
N ALA A 278 -5.75 11.43 12.68
CA ALA A 278 -7.20 11.21 12.56
C ALA A 278 -7.93 12.32 11.78
N LYS A 279 -7.43 13.57 11.81
CA LYS A 279 -7.97 14.67 10.99
C LYS A 279 -7.74 14.44 9.49
N ALA A 280 -6.57 13.91 9.13
CA ALA A 280 -6.24 13.55 7.75
C ALA A 280 -7.05 12.34 7.27
N LYS A 281 -7.38 11.40 8.18
CA LYS A 281 -8.23 10.25 7.83
C LYS A 281 -9.69 10.62 7.60
N SER A 282 -10.24 11.49 8.45
CA SER A 282 -11.67 11.86 8.46
C SER A 282 -12.05 12.91 7.41
N THR A 283 -11.12 13.80 7.03
CA THR A 283 -11.39 14.88 6.07
C THR A 283 -10.80 14.58 4.71
N ALA A 284 -11.65 14.36 3.70
CA ALA A 284 -11.20 14.13 2.33
C ALA A 284 -10.46 15.35 1.74
N MET A 285 -9.21 15.15 1.33
CA MET A 285 -8.47 16.12 0.51
C MET A 285 -9.21 16.38 -0.81
N PRO A 286 -9.42 17.64 -1.23
CA PRO A 286 -10.11 17.95 -2.47
C PRO A 286 -9.26 17.58 -3.69
N LEU A 287 -9.45 16.35 -4.18
CA LEU A 287 -8.73 15.79 -5.30
C LEU A 287 -9.30 16.29 -6.66
N PRO A 288 -8.46 16.69 -7.63
CA PRO A 288 -8.90 17.05 -8.98
C PRO A 288 -9.02 15.80 -9.87
N VAL A 289 -10.00 15.73 -10.79
CA VAL A 289 -10.21 14.51 -11.59
C VAL A 289 -9.32 14.48 -12.84
N LYS A 290 -8.96 15.65 -13.37
CA LYS A 290 -8.02 15.83 -14.48
C LYS A 290 -7.04 16.96 -14.16
N VAL A 291 -5.86 16.91 -14.80
CA VAL A 291 -4.82 17.96 -14.63
C VAL A 291 -5.32 19.34 -15.10
N GLY A 292 -6.20 19.38 -16.11
CA GLY A 292 -6.84 20.62 -16.58
C GLY A 292 -7.59 21.36 -15.46
N ASP A 293 -8.39 20.63 -14.67
CA ASP A 293 -9.14 21.16 -13.52
C ASP A 293 -8.25 21.91 -12.52
N ILE A 294 -6.97 21.51 -12.41
CA ILE A 294 -5.98 22.16 -11.56
C ILE A 294 -5.52 23.46 -12.18
N THR A 295 -5.13 23.43 -13.46
CA THR A 295 -4.63 24.62 -14.16
C THR A 295 -5.68 25.72 -14.25
N ASP A 296 -6.96 25.36 -14.36
CA ASP A 296 -8.05 26.34 -14.41
C ASP A 296 -8.38 26.90 -13.01
N ARG A 297 -8.31 26.08 -11.95
CA ARG A 297 -8.37 26.59 -10.56
C ARG A 297 -7.20 27.51 -10.24
N GLU A 298 -5.97 27.15 -10.63
CA GLU A 298 -4.79 27.98 -10.40
C GLU A 298 -4.89 29.34 -11.10
N LYS A 299 -5.39 29.38 -12.35
CA LYS A 299 -5.72 30.63 -13.06
C LYS A 299 -6.78 31.46 -12.33
N GLN A 300 -7.83 30.83 -11.79
CA GLN A 300 -8.89 31.52 -11.04
C GLN A 300 -8.43 32.04 -9.68
N THR A 301 -7.46 31.38 -9.03
CA THR A 301 -6.93 31.79 -7.72
C THR A 301 -5.81 32.80 -7.77
N LYS A 302 -5.17 33.00 -8.94
CA LYS A 302 -4.32 34.17 -9.12
C LYS A 302 -5.24 35.41 -9.18
N PRO A 303 -5.00 36.46 -8.38
CA PRO A 303 -5.66 37.73 -8.64
C PRO A 303 -5.34 38.14 -10.08
N ALA A 304 -6.29 38.80 -10.74
CA ALA A 304 -5.98 39.51 -11.97
C ALA A 304 -4.80 40.45 -11.70
N GLU A 305 -3.89 40.59 -12.66
CA GLU A 305 -2.90 41.67 -12.59
C GLU A 305 -3.66 42.98 -12.71
N ASP A 306 -4.05 43.55 -11.56
CA ASP A 306 -4.64 44.88 -11.50
C ASP A 306 -3.64 45.85 -12.14
N GLU A 307 -4.02 46.41 -13.29
CA GLU A 307 -3.23 47.39 -14.04
C GLU A 307 -2.66 48.42 -13.05
N PRO A 308 -1.33 48.54 -12.92
CA PRO A 308 -0.74 49.31 -11.84
C PRO A 308 -1.31 50.72 -11.79
N LEU A 309 -1.65 51.25 -10.61
CA LEU A 309 -2.33 52.54 -10.49
C LEU A 309 -1.60 53.68 -11.23
N TRP A 310 -0.26 53.61 -11.33
CA TRP A 310 0.55 54.55 -12.10
C TRP A 310 0.27 54.50 -13.62
N TYR A 311 -0.11 53.36 -14.18
CA TYR A 311 -0.46 53.18 -15.60
C TYR A 311 -1.80 53.84 -15.93
N LEU A 312 -2.81 53.67 -15.07
CA LEU A 312 -4.09 54.39 -15.19
C LEU A 312 -3.90 55.91 -15.06
N ILE A 313 -3.05 56.35 -14.13
CA ILE A 313 -2.65 57.77 -13.99
C ILE A 313 -1.92 58.25 -15.25
N LEU A 314 -1.03 57.45 -15.83
CA LEU A 314 -0.31 57.79 -17.06
C LEU A 314 -1.27 57.96 -18.25
N ILE A 315 -2.27 57.07 -18.38
CA ILE A 315 -3.31 57.17 -19.41
C ILE A 315 -4.10 58.47 -19.27
N GLU A 316 -4.51 58.85 -18.05
CA GLU A 316 -5.26 60.09 -17.83
C GLU A 316 -4.40 61.35 -18.05
N ILE A 317 -3.11 61.32 -17.69
CA ILE A 317 -2.17 62.40 -18.01
C ILE A 317 -1.98 62.54 -19.53
N LEU A 318 -1.81 61.42 -20.24
CA LEU A 318 -1.70 61.42 -21.71
C LEU A 318 -2.98 61.92 -22.38
N ARG A 319 -4.16 61.50 -21.90
CA ARG A 319 -5.45 61.97 -22.38
C ARG A 319 -5.62 63.48 -22.18
N TRP A 320 -5.34 63.97 -20.96
CA TRP A 320 -5.36 65.39 -20.66
C TRP A 320 -4.38 66.20 -21.53
N PHE A 321 -3.18 65.66 -21.80
CA PHE A 321 -2.20 66.31 -22.67
C PHE A 321 -2.70 66.38 -24.12
N VAL A 322 -3.22 65.27 -24.67
CA VAL A 322 -3.81 65.24 -26.02
C VAL A 322 -4.95 66.26 -26.14
N ASP A 323 -5.87 66.28 -25.17
CA ASP A 323 -7.05 67.15 -25.20
C ASP A 323 -6.71 68.65 -25.08
N ASN A 324 -5.64 69.02 -24.37
CA ASN A 324 -5.25 70.43 -24.16
C ASN A 324 -4.16 70.95 -25.10
N PHE A 325 -3.31 70.07 -25.67
CA PHE A 325 -2.13 70.49 -26.45
C PHE A 325 -2.07 69.95 -27.88
N LEU A 326 -2.83 68.90 -28.22
CA LEU A 326 -2.82 68.29 -29.57
C LEU A 326 -4.15 68.43 -30.34
N LYS A 327 -5.18 69.06 -29.74
CA LYS A 327 -6.47 69.39 -30.38
C LYS A 327 -6.65 70.88 -30.69
N LYS A 328 -5.57 71.58 -31.03
CA LYS A 328 -5.59 73.00 -31.47
C LYS A 328 -5.03 73.15 -32.88
#